data_AF-A0A2T6BMR4-F1
#
_entry.id   AF-A0A2T6BMR4-F1
#
_cell.length_a   1.000
_cell.length_b   1.000
_cell.length_c   1.000
_cell.angle_alpha   90.00
_cell.angle_beta   90.00
_cell.angle_gamma   90.00
#
_symmetry.space_group_name_H-M   'P 1'
#
loop_
_entity.id
_entity.type
_entity.pdbx_description
1 polymer ?
#
loop_
_entity_poly.entity_id
_entity_poly.type
_entity_poly.pdbx_seq_one_letter_code
_entity_poly.pdbx_strand_id
1 'polypeptide(L)'
;MSDNPISRIRFWGNAALVAVVLAAMAALALQGREIWGGWEYVIGAVALGYVALSLASYVIFPDQAKAAWDEQVQDTHRASLAFGYWAALGVFLILLGLVVTGRVSSAQAFYLMAPVLGAAPALWFTIAALRGRAG
;
A
#
# COMPACT_ATOMS: atom_id res chain seq x y z
N MET A 1 18.90 -2.11 -8.51
CA MET A 1 18.30 -1.34 -7.39
C MET A 1 19.27 -0.22 -7.05
N SER A 2 18.75 0.99 -6.82
CA SER A 2 19.57 2.14 -6.40
C SER A 2 20.37 1.82 -5.13
N ASP A 3 21.60 2.34 -5.06
CA ASP A 3 22.44 2.29 -3.86
C ASP A 3 22.00 3.31 -2.80
N ASN A 4 21.02 4.15 -3.14
CA ASN A 4 20.43 5.11 -2.22
C ASN A 4 19.63 4.41 -1.10
N PRO A 5 20.01 4.56 0.18
CA PRO A 5 19.32 3.95 1.31
C PRO A 5 17.87 4.44 1.44
N ILE A 6 17.56 5.67 1.04
CA ILE A 6 16.18 6.21 1.04
C ILE A 6 15.31 5.43 0.04
N SER A 7 15.82 5.22 -1.17
CA SER A 7 15.12 4.47 -2.21
C SER A 7 14.89 3.00 -1.79
N ARG A 8 15.85 2.40 -1.07
CA ARG A 8 15.71 1.06 -0.47
C ARG A 8 14.68 1.02 0.65
N ILE A 9 14.70 1.98 1.58
CA ILE A 9 13.72 2.08 2.68
C ILE A 9 12.31 2.22 2.11
N ARG A 10 12.12 3.07 1.11
CA ARG A 10 10.83 3.23 0.42
C ARG A 10 10.39 1.93 -0.27
N PHE A 11 11.28 1.27 -0.99
CA PHE A 11 10.95 0.00 -1.66
C PHE A 11 10.49 -1.05 -0.65
N TRP A 12 11.30 -1.31 0.38
CA TRP A 12 10.99 -2.33 1.38
C TRP A 12 9.79 -1.95 2.25
N GLY A 13 9.62 -0.68 2.57
CA GLY A 13 8.45 -0.19 3.30
C GLY A 13 7.14 -0.39 2.54
N ASN A 14 7.12 -0.02 1.26
CA ASN A 14 5.94 -0.27 0.40
C ASN A 14 5.69 -1.77 0.20
N ALA A 15 6.74 -2.56 -0.05
CA ALA A 15 6.62 -4.01 -0.22
C ALA A 15 6.11 -4.69 1.05
N ALA A 16 6.60 -4.31 2.23
CA ALA A 16 6.14 -4.82 3.52
C ALA A 16 4.68 -4.48 3.78
N LEU A 17 4.26 -3.24 3.50
CA LEU A 17 2.87 -2.81 3.65
C LEU A 17 1.93 -3.60 2.74
N VAL A 18 2.32 -3.80 1.47
CA VAL A 18 1.58 -4.65 0.53
C VAL A 18 1.50 -6.09 1.03
N ALA A 19 2.63 -6.68 1.45
CA ALA A 19 2.68 -8.06 1.90
C ALA A 19 1.77 -8.30 3.12
N VAL A 20 1.78 -7.40 4.09
CA VAL A 20 0.96 -7.52 5.31
C VAL A 20 -0.52 -7.34 5.01
N VAL A 21 -0.87 -6.40 4.12
CA VAL A 21 -2.27 -6.24 3.67
C VAL A 21 -2.76 -7.47 2.91
N LEU A 22 -1.95 -8.05 2.02
CA LEU A 22 -2.30 -9.29 1.33
C LEU A 22 -2.44 -10.48 2.29
N ALA A 23 -1.56 -10.57 3.29
CA ALA A 23 -1.64 -11.59 4.33
C ALA A 23 -2.93 -11.46 5.16
N ALA A 24 -3.31 -10.23 5.54
CA ALA A 24 -4.57 -9.96 6.23
C ALA A 24 -5.79 -10.37 5.39
N MET A 25 -5.79 -10.05 4.09
CA MET A 25 -6.87 -10.44 3.19
C MET A 25 -6.94 -11.95 2.98
N ALA A 26 -5.79 -12.64 2.86
CA ALA A 26 -5.75 -14.09 2.78
C ALA A 26 -6.26 -14.75 4.07
N ALA A 27 -5.86 -14.23 5.24
CA ALA A 27 -6.35 -14.71 6.53
C ALA A 27 -7.86 -14.51 6.68
N LEU A 28 -8.39 -13.35 6.28
CA LEU A 28 -9.81 -13.05 6.28
C LEU A 28 -10.61 -14.04 5.40
N ALA A 29 -10.09 -14.35 4.20
CA ALA A 29 -10.71 -15.30 3.29
C ALA A 29 -10.73 -16.73 3.86
N LEU A 30 -9.73 -17.12 4.65
CA LEU A 30 -9.61 -18.46 5.24
C LEU A 30 -10.40 -18.63 6.54
N GLN A 31 -10.49 -17.59 7.38
CA GLN A 31 -11.07 -17.65 8.73
C GLN A 31 -12.53 -17.19 8.78
N GLY A 32 -12.99 -16.43 7.78
CA GLY A 32 -14.39 -16.30 7.41
C GLY A 32 -15.34 -15.59 8.38
N ARG A 33 -14.90 -15.03 9.53
CA ARG A 33 -15.85 -14.49 10.54
C ARG A 33 -15.47 -13.23 11.31
N GLU A 34 -14.21 -12.83 11.39
CA GLU A 34 -13.83 -11.52 11.98
C GLU A 34 -13.18 -10.62 10.94
N ILE A 35 -13.71 -9.40 10.81
CA ILE A 35 -13.33 -8.47 9.74
C ILE A 35 -11.85 -8.08 9.86
N TRP A 36 -11.28 -8.08 11.08
CA TRP A 36 -9.90 -7.66 11.30
C TRP A 36 -9.07 -8.44 12.32
N GLY A 37 -9.65 -9.08 13.36
CA GLY A 37 -8.95 -10.12 14.15
C GLY A 37 -7.54 -9.79 14.67
N GLY A 38 -7.19 -8.50 14.84
CA GLY A 38 -5.87 -8.02 15.23
C GLY A 38 -4.94 -7.59 14.07
N TRP A 39 -5.29 -7.87 12.81
CA TRP A 39 -4.54 -7.45 11.63
C TRP A 39 -4.48 -5.94 11.44
N GLU A 40 -5.48 -5.20 11.93
CA GLU A 40 -5.49 -3.74 11.94
C GLU A 40 -4.29 -3.18 12.72
N TYR A 41 -3.92 -3.83 13.83
CA TYR A 41 -2.75 -3.44 14.63
C TYR A 41 -1.44 -3.81 13.93
N VAL A 42 -1.40 -4.95 13.25
CA VAL A 42 -0.21 -5.37 12.49
C VAL A 42 0.04 -4.43 11.32
N ILE A 43 -0.99 -4.13 10.53
CA ILE A 43 -0.92 -3.17 9.42
C ILE A 43 -0.53 -1.78 9.96
N GLY A 44 -1.17 -1.34 11.04
CA GLY A 44 -0.88 -0.05 11.68
C GLY A 44 0.57 0.04 12.17
N ALA A 45 1.08 -1.00 12.84
CA ALA A 45 2.45 -1.04 13.33
C ALA A 45 3.49 -0.99 12.19
N VAL A 46 3.23 -1.72 11.10
CA VAL A 46 4.11 -1.72 9.92
C VAL A 46 4.09 -0.36 9.23
N ALA A 47 2.92 0.25 9.07
CA ALA A 47 2.77 1.58 8.49
C ALA A 47 3.47 2.65 9.34
N LEU A 48 3.25 2.66 10.66
CA LEU A 48 3.89 3.60 11.58
C LEU A 48 5.41 3.40 11.64
N GLY A 49 5.88 2.15 11.66
CA GLY A 49 7.31 1.83 11.61
C GLY A 49 7.95 2.32 10.31
N TYR A 50 7.29 2.14 9.18
CA TYR A 50 7.75 2.66 7.89
C TYR A 50 7.79 4.18 7.86
N VAL A 51 6.77 4.86 8.39
CA VAL A 51 6.74 6.33 8.48
C VAL A 51 7.88 6.85 9.36
N ALA A 52 8.07 6.24 10.54
CA ALA A 52 9.14 6.62 11.48
C ALA A 52 10.53 6.41 10.86
N LEU A 53 10.75 5.27 10.20
CA LEU A 53 12.02 4.97 9.52
C LEU A 53 12.27 5.94 8.36
N SER A 54 11.22 6.24 7.57
CA SER A 54 11.32 7.21 6.48
C SER A 54 11.69 8.59 7.01
N LEU A 55 11.01 9.07 8.05
CA LEU A 55 11.30 10.35 8.69
C LEU A 55 12.74 10.42 9.22
N ALA A 56 13.16 9.41 9.98
CA ALA A 56 14.53 9.34 10.50
C ALA A 56 15.56 9.36 9.37
N SER A 57 15.32 8.61 8.30
CA SER A 57 16.23 8.53 7.17
C SER A 57 16.34 9.87 6.40
N TYR A 58 15.26 10.64 6.28
CA TYR A 58 15.32 11.98 5.67
C TYR A 58 16.11 12.97 6.50
N VAL A 59 16.09 12.85 7.82
CA VAL A 59 16.88 13.71 8.72
C VAL A 59 18.37 13.34 8.66
N ILE A 60 18.68 12.03 8.58
CA ILE A 60 20.07 11.54 8.57
C ILE A 60 20.74 11.72 7.19
N PHE A 61 19.99 11.56 6.09
CA PHE A 61 20.52 11.59 4.72
C PHE A 61 19.78 12.60 3.81
N PRO A 62 19.85 13.91 4.11
CA PRO A 62 19.07 14.93 3.40
C PRO A 62 19.41 15.04 1.91
N ASP A 63 20.68 14.94 1.52
CA ASP A 63 21.09 15.04 0.12
C ASP A 63 20.60 13.84 -0.72
N GLN A 64 20.58 12.66 -0.10
CA GLN A 64 20.09 11.43 -0.72
C GLN A 64 18.56 11.42 -0.80
N ALA A 65 17.87 12.13 0.09
CA ALA A 65 16.42 12.31 0.03
C ALA A 65 15.99 13.06 -1.23
N LYS A 66 16.75 14.11 -1.59
CA LYS A 66 16.51 14.88 -2.82
C LYS A 66 16.75 14.02 -4.05
N ALA A 67 17.87 13.29 -4.10
CA ALA A 67 18.16 12.35 -5.18
C ALA A 67 17.08 11.26 -5.31
N ALA A 68 16.60 10.69 -4.20
CA ALA A 68 15.53 9.69 -4.19
C ALA A 68 14.17 10.24 -4.65
N TRP A 69 13.94 11.55 -4.49
CA TRP A 69 12.76 12.22 -5.02
C TRP A 69 12.89 12.48 -6.52
N ASP A 70 14.08 12.83 -6.99
CA ASP A 70 14.37 13.00 -8.42
C ASP A 70 14.34 11.66 -9.18
N GLU A 71 14.82 10.57 -8.57
CA GLU A 71 14.69 9.18 -9.04
C GLU A 71 13.21 8.75 -9.18
N GLN A 72 12.33 9.34 -8.37
CA GLN A 72 10.88 9.18 -8.51
C GLN A 72 10.32 10.30 -9.38
N VAL A 73 10.49 10.13 -10.70
CA VAL A 73 9.87 11.02 -11.70
C VAL A 73 8.40 11.26 -11.33
N GLN A 74 7.94 12.51 -11.36
CA GLN A 74 6.55 12.87 -11.01
C GLN A 74 5.52 12.00 -11.72
N ASP A 75 5.84 11.49 -12.91
CA ASP A 75 5.03 10.56 -13.68
C ASP A 75 4.76 9.24 -12.94
N THR A 76 5.75 8.69 -12.23
CA THR A 76 5.58 7.47 -11.42
C THR A 76 4.65 7.73 -10.24
N HIS A 77 4.76 8.91 -9.60
CA HIS A 77 3.85 9.29 -8.52
C HIS A 77 2.42 9.49 -9.04
N ARG A 78 2.23 10.22 -10.14
CA ARG A 78 0.91 10.40 -10.77
C ARG A 78 0.31 9.06 -11.21
N ALA A 79 1.11 8.18 -11.80
CA ALA A 79 0.68 6.85 -12.19
C ALA A 79 0.28 5.99 -10.98
N SER A 80 0.95 6.15 -9.83
CA SER A 80 0.57 5.45 -8.59
C SER A 80 -0.81 5.87 -8.08
N LEU A 81 -1.12 7.17 -8.17
CA LEU A 81 -2.41 7.72 -7.77
C LEU A 81 -3.51 7.28 -8.75
N ALA A 82 -3.24 7.33 -10.05
CA ALA A 82 -4.17 6.85 -11.07
C ALA A 82 -4.46 5.35 -10.90
N PHE A 83 -3.42 4.54 -10.66
CA PHE A 83 -3.57 3.12 -10.37
C PHE A 83 -4.41 2.89 -9.11
N GLY A 84 -4.11 3.60 -8.03
CA GLY A 84 -4.88 3.54 -6.78
C GLY A 84 -6.35 3.88 -6.97
N TYR A 85 -6.64 4.94 -7.74
CA TYR A 85 -8.00 5.33 -8.10
C TYR A 85 -8.75 4.22 -8.85
N TRP A 86 -8.15 3.68 -9.91
CA TRP A 86 -8.80 2.64 -10.72
C TRP A 86 -8.96 1.31 -9.95
N ALA A 87 -7.98 0.95 -9.12
CA ALA A 87 -8.07 -0.22 -8.25
C ALA A 87 -9.21 -0.05 -7.23
N ALA A 88 -9.31 1.11 -6.57
CA ALA A 88 -10.38 1.42 -5.63
C ALA A 88 -11.75 1.40 -6.32
N LEU A 89 -11.88 1.99 -7.51
CA LEU A 89 -13.13 1.97 -8.26
C LEU A 89 -13.54 0.54 -8.64
N GLY A 90 -12.61 -0.27 -9.13
CA GLY A 90 -12.88 -1.67 -9.48
C GLY A 90 -13.37 -2.48 -8.28
N VAL A 91 -12.68 -2.37 -7.14
CA VAL A 91 -13.09 -3.07 -5.91
C VAL A 91 -14.42 -2.53 -5.38
N PHE A 92 -14.65 -1.22 -5.43
CA PHE A 92 -15.92 -0.61 -5.06
C PHE A 92 -17.08 -1.20 -5.85
N LEU A 93 -16.96 -1.32 -7.18
CA LEU A 93 -18.01 -1.88 -8.03
C LEU A 93 -18.30 -3.36 -7.71
N ILE A 94 -17.25 -4.15 -7.42
CA ILE A 94 -17.39 -5.55 -7.01
C ILE A 94 -18.13 -5.63 -5.66
N LEU A 95 -17.69 -4.86 -4.67
CA LEU A 95 -18.29 -4.84 -3.34
C LEU A 95 -19.73 -4.32 -3.37
N LEU A 96 -20.02 -3.32 -4.21
CA LEU A 96 -21.38 -2.83 -4.43
C LEU A 96 -22.29 -3.95 -4.95
N GLY A 97 -21.82 -4.72 -5.94
CA GLY A 97 -22.56 -5.88 -6.44
C GLY A 97 -22.81 -6.94 -5.36
N LEU A 98 -21.83 -7.19 -4.50
CA LEU A 98 -21.96 -8.13 -3.37
C LEU A 98 -22.93 -7.61 -2.29
N VAL A 99 -22.98 -6.31 -2.06
CA VAL A 99 -23.93 -5.69 -1.13
C VAL A 99 -25.35 -5.77 -1.68
N VAL A 100 -25.56 -5.40 -2.95
CA VAL A 100 -26.89 -5.43 -3.60
C VAL A 100 -27.44 -6.86 -3.68
N THR A 101 -26.57 -7.87 -3.83
CA THR A 101 -26.97 -9.29 -3.84
C THR A 101 -27.06 -9.92 -2.45
N GLY A 102 -26.87 -9.14 -1.38
CA GLY A 102 -26.97 -9.60 0.01
C GLY A 102 -25.85 -10.56 0.43
N ARG A 103 -24.75 -10.63 -0.32
CA ARG A 103 -23.59 -11.50 -0.02
C ARG A 103 -22.68 -10.89 1.04
N VAL A 104 -22.64 -9.56 1.14
CA VAL A 104 -21.78 -8.80 2.06
C VAL A 104 -22.59 -7.66 2.65
N SER A 105 -22.38 -7.34 3.94
CA SER A 105 -23.03 -6.16 4.55
C SER A 105 -22.35 -4.86 4.10
N SER A 106 -23.08 -3.75 4.07
CA SER A 106 -22.50 -2.44 3.72
C SER A 106 -21.34 -2.04 4.64
N ALA A 107 -21.43 -2.37 5.93
CA ALA A 107 -20.36 -2.16 6.89
C ALA A 107 -19.11 -2.97 6.53
N GLN A 108 -19.25 -4.26 6.22
CA GLN A 108 -18.13 -5.11 5.83
C GLN A 108 -17.50 -4.65 4.50
N ALA A 109 -18.31 -4.25 3.53
CA ALA A 109 -17.83 -3.69 2.27
C ALA A 109 -17.01 -2.40 2.48
N PHE A 110 -17.47 -1.50 3.36
CA PHE A 110 -16.71 -0.30 3.71
C PHE A 110 -15.34 -0.63 4.30
N TYR A 111 -15.27 -1.61 5.21
CA TYR A 111 -14.00 -2.03 5.80
C TYR A 111 -13.05 -2.66 4.78
N LEU A 112 -13.55 -3.46 3.84
CA LEU A 112 -12.75 -4.09 2.78
C LEU A 112 -12.15 -3.07 1.79
N MET A 113 -12.70 -1.86 1.71
CA MET A 113 -12.13 -0.78 0.88
C MET A 113 -10.84 -0.18 1.46
N ALA A 114 -10.71 -0.13 2.79
CA ALA A 114 -9.56 0.48 3.47
C ALA A 114 -8.19 -0.09 3.02
N PRO A 115 -7.98 -1.43 2.97
CA PRO A 115 -6.71 -1.99 2.51
C PRO A 115 -6.40 -1.66 1.03
N VAL A 116 -7.40 -1.55 0.17
CA VAL A 116 -7.21 -1.20 -1.25
C VAL A 116 -6.71 0.23 -1.38
N LEU A 117 -7.33 1.16 -0.65
CA LEU A 117 -6.94 2.57 -0.64
C LEU A 117 -5.51 2.77 -0.13
N GLY A 118 -5.10 2.00 0.88
CA GLY A 118 -3.75 2.08 1.46
C GLY A 118 -2.68 1.38 0.62
N ALA A 119 -2.96 0.16 0.13
CA ALA A 119 -1.95 -0.69 -0.48
C ALA A 119 -1.80 -0.51 -2.00
N ALA A 120 -2.82 -0.03 -2.71
CA ALA A 120 -2.75 0.07 -4.18
C ALA A 120 -1.65 1.03 -4.68
N PRO A 121 -1.49 2.25 -4.12
CA PRO A 121 -0.37 3.12 -4.49
C PRO A 121 0.99 2.49 -4.15
N ALA A 122 1.11 1.85 -2.98
CA ALA A 122 2.33 1.17 -2.53
C ALA A 122 2.71 0.00 -3.46
N LEU A 123 1.70 -0.76 -3.92
CA LEU A 123 1.87 -1.83 -4.90
C LEU A 123 2.41 -1.29 -6.22
N TRP A 124 1.84 -0.18 -6.72
CA TRP A 124 2.35 0.45 -7.94
C TRP A 124 3.80 0.89 -7.81
N PHE A 125 4.17 1.54 -6.70
CA PHE A 125 5.56 1.93 -6.44
C PHE A 125 6.51 0.73 -6.44
N THR A 126 6.09 -0.37 -5.83
CA THR A 126 6.86 -1.62 -5.82
C THR A 126 7.06 -2.17 -7.23
N ILE A 127 6.00 -2.21 -8.04
CA ILE A 127 6.05 -2.66 -9.44
C ILE A 127 6.93 -1.74 -10.28
N ALA A 128 6.78 -0.42 -10.12
CA ALA A 128 7.55 0.58 -10.85
C ALA A 128 9.05 0.44 -10.54
N ALA A 129 9.40 0.21 -9.27
CA ALA A 129 10.78 -0.01 -8.86
C ALA A 129 11.38 -1.29 -9.45
N LEU A 130 10.62 -2.39 -9.45
CA LEU A 130 11.05 -3.65 -10.09
C LEU A 130 11.23 -3.50 -11.61
N ARG A 131 10.49 -2.60 -12.25
CA ARG A 131 10.60 -2.29 -13.68
C ARG A 131 11.70 -1.28 -14.01
N GLY A 132 12.48 -0.83 -13.02
CA GLY A 132 13.51 0.21 -13.22
C GLY A 132 12.92 1.59 -13.55
N ARG A 133 11.65 1.83 -13.23
CA ARG A 133 10.95 3.11 -13.44
C ARG A 133 10.78 3.93 -12.15
N ALA A 134 11.29 3.40 -11.04
CA ALA A 134 11.33 4.07 -9.75
C ALA A 134 12.63 3.63 -9.05
N GLY A 135 13.69 4.41 -9.22
CA GLY A 135 15.00 4.13 -8.67
C GLY A 135 16.06 4.98 -9.32
#